data_AF-A0A3M0JB46-F1
#
_entry.id   AF-A0A3M0JB46-F1
#
_cell.length_a   1.000
_cell.length_b   1.000
_cell.length_c   1.000
_cell.angle_alpha   90.00
_cell.angle_beta   90.00
_cell.angle_gamma   90.00
#
_symmetry.space_group_name_H-M   'P 1'
#
loop_
_entity.id
_entity.type
_entity.pdbx_description
1 polymer ?
#
loop_
_entity_poly.entity_id
_entity_poly.type
_entity_poly.pdbx_seq_one_letter_code
_entity_poly.pdbx_strand_id
1 'polypeptide(L)'
;MRRDRREERCAEPEALRANQSLQGRHRSTCKDKDCSMSTEAPWQYSNPSSSSIDQSRLIQAALGKGEAPEHLQYINDITVWGNTATEAFEKGEKIIHILLEAGFAIKKSKVKGPAQEIQFLKVKWQDGRHQIPTEVINKTTAMSPQTSKKETQASLGPIGFWRMHIPEYSQTVSPPYLVTRKNNFHWGPEQQPAFAQIKQEIAHAVAFDLVRI
;
A
#
# COMPACT_ATOMS: atom_id res chain seq x y z
N MET A 1 -65.86 3.44 9.52
CA MET A 1 -64.70 4.34 9.70
C MET A 1 -63.78 3.75 10.78
N ARG A 2 -62.80 2.93 10.40
CA ARG A 2 -61.67 2.49 11.25
C ARG A 2 -60.47 2.31 10.31
N ARG A 3 -59.47 3.18 10.41
CA ARG A 3 -58.18 3.04 9.71
C ARG A 3 -57.25 2.26 10.63
N ASP A 4 -56.82 1.09 10.19
CA ASP A 4 -55.80 0.29 10.86
C ASP A 4 -54.42 0.87 10.48
N ARG A 5 -53.70 1.45 11.44
CA ARG A 5 -52.28 1.81 11.30
C ARG A 5 -51.47 0.53 11.53
N ARG A 6 -51.09 -0.17 10.46
CA ARG A 6 -49.93 -1.05 10.51
C ARG A 6 -48.68 -0.16 10.47
N GLU A 7 -48.02 -0.03 11.61
CA GLU A 7 -46.63 0.42 11.67
C GLU A 7 -45.78 -0.52 10.82
N GLU A 8 -45.35 -0.04 9.65
CA GLU A 8 -44.26 -0.64 8.90
C GLU A 8 -42.99 -0.52 9.74
N ARG A 9 -42.67 -1.62 10.42
CA ARG A 9 -41.36 -1.85 11.02
C ARG A 9 -40.35 -1.87 9.88
N CYS A 10 -39.75 -0.72 9.58
CA CYS A 10 -38.65 -0.62 8.63
C CYS A 10 -37.52 -1.52 9.14
N ALA A 11 -37.28 -2.62 8.43
CA ALA A 11 -36.16 -3.48 8.69
C ALA A 11 -34.88 -2.67 8.48
N GLU A 12 -34.10 -2.52 9.54
CA GLU A 12 -32.79 -1.89 9.51
C GLU A 12 -31.90 -2.62 8.49
N PRO A 13 -31.25 -1.92 7.53
CA PRO A 13 -30.43 -2.55 6.51
C PRO A 13 -29.33 -3.43 7.13
N GLU A 14 -29.09 -4.63 6.60
CA GLU A 14 -28.03 -5.53 7.07
C GLU A 14 -26.63 -4.88 7.07
N ALA A 15 -26.41 -3.87 6.22
CA ALA A 15 -25.22 -3.03 6.21
C ALA A 15 -25.01 -2.23 7.51
N LEU A 16 -26.09 -1.73 8.14
CA LEU A 16 -26.01 -1.03 9.44
C LEU A 16 -25.71 -1.99 10.59
N ARG A 17 -26.27 -3.22 10.57
CA ARG A 17 -25.91 -4.26 11.56
C ARG A 17 -24.46 -4.71 11.43
N ALA A 18 -23.90 -4.74 10.22
CA ALA A 18 -22.51 -5.09 9.99
C ALA A 18 -21.52 -4.06 10.59
N ASN A 19 -21.98 -2.81 10.76
CA ASN A 19 -21.19 -1.66 11.26
C ASN A 19 -20.92 -1.77 12.77
N GLN A 20 -21.92 -2.16 13.56
CA GLN A 20 -21.77 -2.42 15.01
C GLN A 20 -20.82 -3.59 15.32
N SER A 21 -20.53 -4.46 14.33
CA SER A 21 -19.67 -5.64 14.50
C SER A 21 -18.17 -5.37 14.32
N LEU A 22 -17.75 -4.29 13.66
CA LEU A 22 -16.33 -3.94 13.51
C LEU A 22 -15.74 -3.36 14.80
N GLN A 23 -16.59 -2.71 15.61
CA GLN A 23 -16.26 -2.14 16.92
C GLN A 23 -15.83 -3.18 17.96
N GLY A 24 -16.21 -4.46 17.79
CA GLY A 24 -16.12 -5.46 18.86
C GLY A 24 -14.81 -6.26 18.99
N ARG A 25 -13.82 -6.12 18.11
CA ARG A 25 -12.63 -6.99 18.16
C ARG A 25 -11.26 -6.38 17.84
N HIS A 26 -11.20 -5.18 17.28
CA HIS A 26 -9.93 -4.49 17.08
C HIS A 26 -9.61 -3.64 18.30
N ARG A 27 -9.11 -4.26 19.38
CA ARG A 27 -8.50 -3.52 20.49
C ARG A 27 -7.30 -2.76 19.92
N SER A 28 -7.36 -1.43 19.91
CA SER A 28 -6.24 -0.60 19.47
C SER A 28 -5.01 -0.94 20.31
N THR A 29 -3.90 -1.21 19.65
CA THR A 29 -2.59 -1.31 20.32
C THR A 29 -1.91 0.06 20.43
N CYS A 30 -2.47 1.07 19.75
CA CYS A 30 -1.97 2.44 19.77
C CYS A 30 -2.25 3.11 21.12
N LYS A 31 -1.21 3.65 21.77
CA LYS A 31 -1.30 4.41 23.03
C LYS A 31 -1.03 5.91 22.88
N ASP A 32 -0.44 6.32 21.76
CA ASP A 32 0.09 7.68 21.53
C ASP A 32 -0.26 8.19 20.11
N LYS A 33 0.47 9.21 19.63
CA LYS A 33 0.33 9.83 18.30
C LYS A 33 0.73 8.88 17.16
N ASP A 34 0.38 9.25 15.93
CA ASP A 34 0.80 8.59 14.68
C ASP A 34 0.31 7.14 14.51
N CYS A 35 -1.01 6.97 14.47
CA CYS A 35 -1.65 5.67 14.27
C CYS A 35 -2.03 5.46 12.81
N SER A 36 -1.85 4.24 12.32
CA SER A 36 -2.21 3.84 10.95
C SER A 36 -3.15 2.65 10.96
N MET A 37 -4.09 2.63 10.02
CA MET A 37 -4.99 1.51 9.76
C MET A 37 -4.73 1.02 8.34
N SER A 38 -4.73 -0.30 8.13
CA SER A 38 -4.49 -0.87 6.81
C SER A 38 -5.40 -2.04 6.52
N THR A 39 -5.58 -2.29 5.24
CA THR A 39 -6.28 -3.48 4.76
C THR A 39 -5.31 -4.31 3.94
N GLU A 40 -5.03 -5.54 4.34
CA GLU A 40 -4.22 -6.49 3.57
C GLU A 40 -5.10 -7.24 2.59
N ALA A 41 -5.31 -6.67 1.41
CA ALA A 41 -6.06 -7.24 0.29
C ALA A 41 -7.44 -7.83 0.67
N PRO A 42 -8.39 -7.02 1.18
CA PRO A 42 -9.71 -7.51 1.54
C PRO A 42 -10.70 -7.58 0.36
N TRP A 43 -10.36 -7.00 -0.81
CA TRP A 43 -11.33 -6.74 -1.88
C TRP A 43 -11.36 -7.84 -2.93
N GLN A 44 -12.54 -8.41 -3.15
CA GLN A 44 -12.87 -9.13 -4.37
C GLN A 44 -14.17 -8.51 -4.89
N TYR A 45 -14.12 -7.91 -6.09
CA TYR A 45 -15.35 -7.54 -6.80
C TYR A 45 -16.11 -8.82 -7.12
N SER A 46 -17.44 -8.77 -7.06
CA SER A 46 -18.32 -9.92 -7.29
C SER A 46 -18.22 -10.49 -8.72
N ASN A 47 -17.45 -9.87 -9.61
CA ASN A 47 -17.19 -10.35 -10.97
C ASN A 47 -15.72 -10.80 -11.14
N PRO A 48 -15.44 -12.12 -11.16
CA PRO A 48 -14.09 -12.70 -11.12
C PRO A 48 -13.28 -12.58 -12.42
N SER A 49 -13.76 -11.83 -13.43
CA SER A 49 -13.19 -11.74 -14.78
C SER A 49 -12.31 -10.51 -15.05
N SER A 50 -12.18 -9.60 -14.07
CA SER A 50 -11.41 -8.35 -14.24
C SER A 50 -9.98 -8.48 -13.71
N SER A 51 -9.01 -7.88 -14.41
CA SER A 51 -7.62 -7.91 -13.99
C SER A 51 -7.40 -7.11 -12.70
N SER A 52 -6.32 -7.38 -11.96
CA SER A 52 -5.96 -6.61 -10.76
C SER A 52 -5.76 -5.11 -11.04
N ILE A 53 -5.36 -4.77 -12.27
CA ILE A 53 -5.21 -3.38 -12.72
C ILE A 53 -6.58 -2.72 -12.91
N ASP A 54 -7.53 -3.43 -13.50
CA ASP A 54 -8.89 -2.91 -13.68
C ASP A 54 -9.58 -2.72 -12.33
N GLN A 55 -9.38 -3.67 -11.42
CA GLN A 55 -9.84 -3.57 -10.03
C GLN A 55 -9.26 -2.35 -9.32
N SER A 56 -7.94 -2.14 -9.42
CA SER A 56 -7.28 -0.96 -8.84
C SER A 56 -7.87 0.35 -9.36
N ARG A 57 -8.16 0.44 -10.67
CA ARG A 57 -8.78 1.62 -11.28
C ARG A 57 -10.21 1.85 -10.80
N LEU A 58 -10.99 0.79 -10.62
CA LEU A 58 -12.35 0.88 -10.08
C LEU A 58 -12.34 1.37 -8.62
N ILE A 59 -11.41 0.86 -7.81
CA ILE A 59 -11.22 1.32 -6.43
C ILE A 59 -10.86 2.81 -6.43
N GLN A 60 -9.90 3.25 -7.26
CA GLN A 60 -9.52 4.68 -7.36
C GLN A 60 -10.73 5.55 -7.74
N ALA A 61 -11.52 5.11 -8.71
CA ALA A 61 -12.71 5.85 -9.15
C ALA A 61 -13.79 5.93 -8.05
N ALA A 62 -13.99 4.86 -7.27
CA ALA A 62 -14.91 4.85 -6.15
C ALA A 62 -14.46 5.79 -5.04
N LEU A 63 -13.18 5.72 -4.65
CA LEU A 63 -12.60 6.58 -3.62
C LEU A 63 -12.64 8.06 -4.02
N GLY A 64 -12.38 8.38 -5.29
CA GLY A 64 -12.50 9.75 -5.81
C GLY A 64 -13.94 10.27 -5.79
N LYS A 65 -14.92 9.47 -6.20
CA LYS A 65 -16.34 9.85 -6.18
C LYS A 65 -16.91 9.98 -4.76
N GLY A 66 -16.44 9.14 -3.83
CA GLY A 66 -16.90 9.12 -2.44
C GLY A 66 -16.19 10.13 -1.53
N GLU A 67 -15.35 11.02 -2.10
CA GLU A 67 -14.56 11.99 -1.33
C GLU A 67 -13.79 11.33 -0.19
N ALA A 68 -13.07 10.26 -0.53
CA ALA A 68 -12.27 9.50 0.42
C ALA A 68 -11.27 10.42 1.15
N PRO A 69 -11.05 10.20 2.45
CA PRO A 69 -10.02 10.91 3.19
C PRO A 69 -8.63 10.59 2.63
N GLU A 70 -7.61 11.33 3.07
CA GLU A 70 -6.21 11.08 2.72
C GLU A 70 -5.82 9.60 2.95
N HIS A 71 -5.30 8.95 1.91
CA HIS A 71 -4.98 7.53 1.91
C HIS A 71 -3.88 7.19 0.90
N LEU A 72 -3.24 6.03 1.08
CA LEU A 72 -2.40 5.41 0.06
C LEU A 72 -3.08 4.15 -0.45
N GLN A 73 -3.23 4.06 -1.77
CA GLN A 73 -3.70 2.88 -2.46
C GLN A 73 -2.58 2.27 -3.31
N TYR A 74 -2.41 0.95 -3.21
CA TYR A 74 -1.61 0.16 -4.13
C TYR A 74 -2.37 -1.08 -4.58
N ILE A 75 -2.81 -1.10 -5.84
CA ILE A 75 -3.64 -2.18 -6.40
C ILE A 75 -4.88 -2.40 -5.52
N ASN A 76 -4.84 -3.42 -4.66
CA ASN A 76 -5.91 -3.85 -3.76
C ASN A 76 -5.62 -3.53 -2.28
N ASP A 77 -4.46 -2.99 -1.94
CA ASP A 77 -4.09 -2.65 -0.58
C ASP A 77 -4.33 -1.15 -0.36
N ILE A 78 -5.02 -0.80 0.74
CA ILE A 78 -5.25 0.59 1.14
C ILE A 78 -4.77 0.79 2.58
N THR A 79 -4.14 1.93 2.85
CA THR A 79 -3.81 2.37 4.20
C THR A 79 -4.18 3.83 4.43
N VAL A 80 -4.56 4.13 5.67
CA VAL A 80 -4.86 5.47 6.17
C VAL A 80 -4.06 5.72 7.44
N TRP A 81 -3.83 6.99 7.76
CA TRP A 81 -3.09 7.43 8.92
C TRP A 81 -3.78 8.62 9.59
N GLY A 82 -3.48 8.81 10.87
CA GLY A 82 -3.95 9.95 11.65
C GLY A 82 -3.05 10.22 12.84
N ASN A 83 -3.14 11.42 13.39
CA ASN A 83 -2.41 11.82 14.59
C ASN A 83 -2.91 11.06 15.83
N THR A 84 -4.09 10.44 15.75
CA THR A 84 -4.70 9.65 16.82
C THR A 84 -5.28 8.36 16.26
N ALA A 85 -5.44 7.34 17.13
CA ALA A 85 -6.10 6.10 16.76
C ALA A 85 -7.53 6.31 16.28
N THR A 86 -8.24 7.26 16.90
CA THR A 86 -9.60 7.64 16.53
C THR A 86 -9.66 8.23 15.13
N GLU A 87 -8.78 9.19 14.82
CA GLU A 87 -8.73 9.78 13.47
C GLU A 87 -8.44 8.73 12.40
N ALA A 88 -7.45 7.85 12.63
CA ALA A 88 -7.11 6.77 11.71
C ALA A 88 -8.28 5.79 11.53
N PHE A 89 -9.02 5.49 12.60
CA PHE A 89 -10.19 4.62 12.57
C PHE A 89 -11.34 5.25 11.77
N GLU A 90 -11.69 6.51 12.05
CA GLU A 90 -12.76 7.24 11.35
C GLU A 90 -12.47 7.35 9.85
N LYS A 91 -11.22 7.65 9.47
CA LYS A 91 -10.79 7.63 8.06
C LYS A 91 -10.94 6.25 7.44
N GLY A 92 -10.55 5.20 8.18
CA GLY A 92 -10.66 3.81 7.73
C GLY A 92 -12.11 3.37 7.55
N GLU A 93 -13.00 3.71 8.48
CA GLU A 93 -14.43 3.44 8.37
C GLU A 93 -15.05 4.17 7.17
N LYS A 94 -14.68 5.43 6.92
CA LYS A 94 -15.16 6.18 5.74
C LYS A 94 -14.75 5.50 4.43
N ILE A 95 -13.51 5.03 4.32
CA ILE A 95 -13.04 4.28 3.13
C ILE A 95 -13.81 2.97 2.95
N ILE A 96 -13.98 2.20 4.04
CA ILE A 96 -14.74 0.95 4.04
C ILE A 96 -16.17 1.21 3.56
N HIS A 97 -16.81 2.27 4.04
CA HIS A 97 -18.16 2.66 3.63
C HIS A 97 -18.25 2.96 2.13
N ILE A 98 -17.37 3.83 1.61
CA ILE A 98 -17.34 4.19 0.18
C ILE A 98 -17.21 2.95 -0.70
N LEU A 99 -16.34 2.00 -0.30
CA LEU A 99 -16.10 0.80 -1.08
C LEU A 99 -17.29 -0.18 -1.01
N LEU A 100 -17.97 -0.29 0.13
CA LEU A 100 -19.21 -1.06 0.25
C LEU A 100 -20.32 -0.49 -0.65
N GLU A 101 -20.50 0.84 -0.65
CA GLU A 101 -21.50 1.52 -1.50
C GLU A 101 -21.19 1.36 -2.99
N ALA A 102 -19.91 1.32 -3.35
CA ALA A 102 -19.46 1.04 -4.71
C ALA A 102 -19.55 -0.44 -5.11
N GLY A 103 -20.03 -1.32 -4.22
CA GLY A 103 -20.27 -2.73 -4.50
C GLY A 103 -19.07 -3.66 -4.28
N PHE A 104 -18.01 -3.20 -3.61
CA PHE A 104 -16.88 -4.05 -3.25
C PHE A 104 -17.20 -4.89 -2.01
N ALA A 105 -16.83 -6.17 -2.04
CA ALA A 105 -16.89 -7.02 -0.85
C ALA A 105 -15.60 -6.90 -0.04
N ILE A 106 -15.73 -6.79 1.30
CA ILE A 106 -14.61 -6.60 2.23
C ILE A 106 -14.47 -7.81 3.14
N LYS A 107 -13.33 -8.50 3.08
CA LYS A 107 -13.00 -9.53 4.07
C LYS A 107 -12.58 -8.87 5.38
N LYS A 108 -13.47 -8.90 6.39
CA LYS A 108 -13.21 -8.35 7.74
C LYS A 108 -11.90 -8.87 8.37
N SER A 109 -11.55 -10.14 8.15
CA SER A 109 -10.31 -10.74 8.67
C SER A 109 -9.01 -10.15 8.08
N LYS A 110 -9.12 -9.36 7.02
CA LYS A 110 -8.01 -8.69 6.33
C LYS A 110 -7.91 -7.20 6.65
N VAL A 111 -8.90 -6.66 7.36
CA VAL A 111 -8.85 -5.30 7.89
C VAL A 111 -8.07 -5.33 9.19
N LYS A 112 -7.02 -4.51 9.30
CA LYS A 112 -6.25 -4.32 10.52
C LYS A 112 -6.63 -2.97 11.09
N GLY A 113 -7.09 -2.96 12.35
CA GLY A 113 -7.41 -1.73 13.07
C GLY A 113 -6.19 -0.84 13.32
N PRO A 114 -6.39 0.36 13.91
CA PRO A 114 -5.32 1.32 14.16
C PRO A 114 -4.19 0.73 15.01
N ALA A 115 -2.96 0.84 14.50
CA ALA A 115 -1.73 0.45 15.18
C ALA A 115 -0.63 1.47 14.89
N GLN A 116 0.32 1.60 15.81
CA GLN A 116 1.49 2.45 15.62
C GLN A 116 2.47 1.87 14.59
N GLU A 117 2.56 0.53 14.52
CA GLU A 117 3.30 -0.20 13.50
C GLU A 117 2.33 -1.05 12.67
N ILE A 118 2.35 -0.88 11.35
CA ILE A 118 1.65 -1.76 10.41
C ILE A 118 2.62 -2.33 9.39
N GLN A 119 2.29 -3.50 8.84
CA GLN A 119 2.89 -3.97 7.61
C GLN A 119 1.97 -3.64 6.45
N PHE A 120 2.50 -2.92 5.46
CA PHE A 120 1.79 -2.58 4.22
C PHE A 120 2.74 -2.78 3.05
N LEU A 121 2.33 -3.58 2.05
CA LEU A 121 3.19 -4.03 0.94
C LEU A 121 4.49 -4.70 1.37
N LYS A 122 4.47 -5.44 2.49
CA LYS A 122 5.67 -6.04 3.14
C LYS A 122 6.70 -5.02 3.62
N VAL A 123 6.35 -3.74 3.63
CA VAL A 123 7.11 -2.64 4.22
C VAL A 123 6.59 -2.42 5.63
N LYS A 124 7.49 -2.12 6.57
CA LYS A 124 7.09 -1.68 7.90
C LYS A 124 6.84 -0.18 7.88
N TRP A 125 5.68 0.20 8.39
CA TRP A 125 5.25 1.59 8.53
C TRP A 125 5.10 1.90 10.00
N GLN A 126 5.78 2.95 10.47
CA GLN A 126 5.81 3.36 11.85
C GLN A 126 5.98 4.88 11.94
N ASP A 127 5.20 5.54 12.80
CA ASP A 127 5.30 6.98 13.07
C ASP A 127 5.20 7.85 11.80
N GLY A 128 4.30 7.49 10.87
CA GLY A 128 4.16 8.15 9.56
C GLY A 128 5.32 7.92 8.58
N ARG A 129 6.39 7.24 9.02
CA ARG A 129 7.58 6.91 8.24
C ARG A 129 7.53 5.46 7.79
N HIS A 130 8.22 5.20 6.69
CA HIS A 130 8.29 3.88 6.09
C HIS A 130 9.75 3.58 5.90
N GLN A 131 10.18 2.40 6.30
CA GLN A 131 11.57 1.99 6.12
C GLN A 131 11.59 0.76 5.23
N ILE A 132 12.52 0.75 4.27
CA ILE A 132 12.84 -0.47 3.55
C ILE A 132 13.25 -1.51 4.61
N PRO A 133 12.63 -2.70 4.66
CA PRO A 133 12.96 -3.70 5.67
C PRO A 133 14.46 -3.98 5.67
N THR A 134 15.07 -4.04 6.85
CA THR A 134 16.52 -4.23 7.01
C THR A 134 17.04 -5.46 6.27
N GLU A 135 16.23 -6.51 6.14
CA GLU A 135 16.57 -7.69 5.33
C GLU A 135 16.79 -7.35 3.85
N VAL A 136 15.96 -6.47 3.28
CA VAL A 136 16.09 -6.01 1.89
C VAL A 136 17.32 -5.10 1.75
N ILE A 137 17.57 -4.22 2.71
CA ILE A 137 18.79 -3.40 2.76
C ILE A 137 20.03 -4.30 2.75
N ASN A 138 20.10 -5.25 3.69
CA ASN A 138 21.24 -6.16 3.83
C ASN A 138 21.47 -7.01 2.57
N LYS A 139 20.41 -7.53 1.94
CA LYS A 139 20.52 -8.26 0.67
C LYS A 139 21.02 -7.38 -0.47
N THR A 140 20.59 -6.11 -0.50
CA THR A 140 20.95 -5.17 -1.56
C THR A 140 22.40 -4.69 -1.40
N THR A 141 22.82 -4.36 -0.18
CA THR A 141 24.20 -3.93 0.11
C THR A 141 25.21 -5.06 -0.06
N ALA A 142 24.84 -6.30 0.27
CA ALA A 142 25.69 -7.47 0.12
C ALA A 142 25.84 -7.99 -1.32
N MET A 143 25.05 -7.48 -2.30
CA MET A 143 25.20 -7.91 -3.69
C MET A 143 26.60 -7.59 -4.21
N SER A 144 27.21 -8.51 -4.94
CA SER A 144 28.46 -8.27 -5.67
C SER A 144 28.20 -7.44 -6.94
N PRO A 145 29.26 -6.89 -7.57
CA PRO A 145 29.19 -6.41 -8.95
C PRO A 145 28.60 -7.49 -9.86
N GLN A 146 27.73 -7.11 -10.79
CA GLN A 146 27.04 -8.06 -11.64
C GLN A 146 28.02 -8.64 -12.67
N THR A 147 28.10 -9.96 -12.77
CA THR A 147 29.04 -10.63 -13.68
C THR A 147 28.39 -11.04 -15.00
N SER A 148 27.06 -10.98 -15.06
CA SER A 148 26.31 -11.32 -16.27
C SER A 148 25.07 -10.43 -16.48
N LYS A 149 24.60 -10.44 -17.73
CA LYS A 149 23.32 -9.83 -18.12
C LYS A 149 22.14 -10.39 -17.32
N LYS A 150 22.12 -11.70 -17.08
CA LYS A 150 21.02 -12.37 -16.36
C LYS A 150 20.98 -11.97 -14.89
N GLU A 151 22.15 -11.91 -14.23
CA GLU A 151 22.27 -11.41 -12.86
C GLU A 151 21.81 -9.95 -12.77
N THR A 152 22.27 -9.11 -13.70
CA THR A 152 21.88 -7.69 -13.74
C THR A 152 20.37 -7.51 -13.91
N GLN A 153 19.73 -8.31 -14.77
CA GLN A 153 18.27 -8.29 -14.91
C GLN A 153 17.57 -8.74 -13.62
N ALA A 154 18.07 -9.81 -12.99
CA ALA A 154 17.50 -10.33 -11.76
C ALA A 154 17.64 -9.36 -10.57
N SER A 155 18.74 -8.61 -10.50
CA SER A 155 18.95 -7.59 -9.46
C SER A 155 18.13 -6.32 -9.68
N LEU A 156 17.99 -5.85 -10.93
CA LEU A 156 17.22 -4.64 -11.23
C LEU A 156 15.70 -4.79 -11.00
N GLY A 157 15.15 -6.01 -11.12
CA GLY A 157 13.72 -6.26 -10.93
C GLY A 157 13.23 -5.84 -9.53
N PRO A 158 13.74 -6.43 -8.45
CA PRO A 158 13.38 -6.03 -7.08
C PRO A 158 13.71 -4.58 -6.74
N ILE A 159 14.80 -4.03 -7.30
CA ILE A 159 15.17 -2.61 -7.13
C ILE A 159 14.08 -1.70 -7.69
N GLY A 160 13.42 -2.09 -8.79
CA GLY A 160 12.32 -1.34 -9.39
C GLY A 160 11.11 -1.14 -8.46
N PHE A 161 10.89 -2.04 -7.49
CA PHE A 161 9.84 -1.88 -6.47
C PHE A 161 10.11 -0.67 -5.57
N TRP A 162 11.38 -0.35 -5.31
CA TRP A 162 11.81 0.74 -4.42
C TRP A 162 12.15 2.03 -5.15
N ARG A 163 11.82 2.14 -6.45
CA ARG A 163 12.19 3.29 -7.30
C ARG A 163 11.77 4.66 -6.75
N MET A 164 10.70 4.72 -5.96
CA MET A 164 10.21 5.95 -5.33
C MET A 164 11.16 6.54 -4.28
N HIS A 165 12.11 5.73 -3.78
CA HIS A 165 13.11 6.15 -2.80
C HIS A 165 14.47 6.50 -3.43
N ILE A 166 14.62 6.32 -4.74
CA ILE A 166 15.87 6.58 -5.45
C ILE A 166 15.69 7.90 -6.22
N PRO A 167 16.34 9.00 -5.80
CA PRO A 167 16.28 10.25 -6.55
C PRO A 167 16.85 10.06 -7.95
N GLU A 168 16.23 10.73 -8.93
CA GLU A 168 16.62 10.61 -10.35
C GLU A 168 16.75 9.15 -10.82
N TYR A 169 15.85 8.27 -10.36
CA TYR A 169 15.90 6.82 -10.60
C TYR A 169 16.22 6.45 -12.06
N SER A 170 15.58 7.12 -13.02
CA SER A 170 15.79 6.87 -14.45
C SER A 170 17.24 7.10 -14.88
N GLN A 171 17.88 8.14 -14.37
CA GLN A 171 19.27 8.48 -14.67
C GLN A 171 20.21 7.49 -13.99
N THR A 172 19.98 7.23 -12.71
CA THR A 172 20.81 6.35 -11.88
C THR A 172 20.76 4.89 -12.34
N VAL A 173 19.60 4.40 -12.77
CA VAL A 173 19.43 3.00 -13.25
C VAL A 173 19.81 2.82 -14.71
N SER A 174 19.94 3.89 -15.49
CA SER A 174 20.18 3.80 -16.94
C SER A 174 21.45 3.02 -17.29
N PRO A 175 22.63 3.31 -16.70
CA PRO A 175 23.86 2.56 -17.02
C PRO A 175 23.76 1.04 -16.79
N PRO A 176 23.29 0.53 -15.63
CA PRO A 176 23.10 -0.91 -15.44
C PRO A 176 21.93 -1.47 -16.25
N TYR A 177 20.90 -0.69 -16.55
CA TYR A 177 19.78 -1.13 -17.40
C TYR A 177 20.21 -1.36 -18.85
N LEU A 178 21.00 -0.46 -19.43
CA LEU A 178 21.43 -0.54 -20.84
C LEU A 178 22.23 -1.81 -21.14
N VAL A 179 23.05 -2.28 -20.20
CA VAL A 179 23.82 -3.52 -20.37
C VAL A 179 22.93 -4.78 -20.34
N THR A 180 21.69 -4.68 -19.83
CA THR A 180 20.70 -5.76 -19.93
C THR A 180 20.03 -5.84 -21.29
N ARG A 181 20.09 -4.78 -22.10
CA ARG A 181 19.46 -4.71 -23.42
C ARG A 181 20.41 -5.14 -24.55
N LYS A 182 21.71 -4.94 -24.37
CA LYS A 182 22.74 -5.33 -25.34
C LYS A 182 22.98 -6.85 -25.36
N ASN A 183 23.53 -7.36 -26.46
CA ASN A 183 23.96 -8.76 -26.59
C ASN A 183 25.32 -9.00 -25.92
N ASN A 184 26.22 -8.00 -25.98
CA ASN A 184 27.53 -8.06 -25.33
C ASN A 184 27.45 -7.38 -23.96
N PHE A 185 27.60 -8.16 -22.90
CA PHE A 185 27.60 -7.67 -21.53
C PHE A 185 28.98 -7.12 -21.18
N HIS A 186 29.04 -5.84 -20.82
CA HIS A 186 30.23 -5.19 -20.31
C HIS A 186 29.88 -4.42 -19.04
N TRP A 187 30.50 -4.79 -17.93
CA TRP A 187 30.37 -4.09 -16.66
C TRP A 187 31.60 -3.21 -16.47
N GLY A 188 31.42 -1.90 -16.51
CA GLY A 188 32.53 -0.95 -16.60
C GLY A 188 32.38 0.27 -15.68
N PRO A 189 33.17 1.32 -15.94
CA PRO A 189 33.27 2.51 -15.09
C PRO A 189 31.98 3.33 -15.02
N GLU A 190 31.02 3.10 -15.91
CA GLU A 190 29.69 3.72 -15.84
C GLU A 190 28.71 2.91 -14.98
N GLN A 191 28.75 1.57 -15.07
CA GLN A 191 27.81 0.68 -14.37
C GLN A 191 28.15 0.55 -12.89
N GLN A 192 29.45 0.45 -12.55
CA GLN A 192 29.91 0.25 -11.18
C GLN A 192 29.48 1.40 -10.23
N PRO A 193 29.76 2.69 -10.51
CA PRO A 193 29.35 3.77 -9.63
C PRO A 193 27.83 3.93 -9.60
N ALA A 194 27.14 3.77 -10.73
CA ALA A 194 25.69 3.83 -10.80
C ALA A 194 25.05 2.75 -9.90
N PHE A 195 25.56 1.51 -9.94
CA PHE A 195 25.06 0.42 -9.10
C PHE A 195 25.40 0.61 -7.62
N ALA A 196 26.57 1.17 -7.31
CA ALA A 196 26.94 1.55 -5.94
C ALA A 196 26.01 2.65 -5.39
N GLN A 197 25.69 3.65 -6.21
CA GLN A 197 24.74 4.70 -5.85
C GLN A 197 23.35 4.12 -5.57
N ILE A 198 22.83 3.23 -6.43
CA ILE A 198 21.54 2.55 -6.18
C ILE A 198 21.52 1.84 -4.81
N LYS A 199 22.60 1.11 -4.48
CA LYS A 199 22.71 0.45 -3.17
C LYS A 199 22.73 1.43 -2.02
N GLN A 200 23.45 2.53 -2.16
CA GLN A 200 23.54 3.58 -1.15
C GLN A 200 22.18 4.25 -0.95
N GLU A 201 21.48 4.61 -2.01
CA GLU A 201 20.14 5.19 -1.93
C GLU A 201 19.16 4.23 -1.25
N ILE A 202 19.19 2.93 -1.59
CA ILE A 202 18.36 1.92 -0.91
C ILE A 202 18.75 1.74 0.56
N ALA A 203 20.03 1.78 0.90
CA ALA A 203 20.50 1.65 2.28
C ALA A 203 20.15 2.87 3.14
N HIS A 204 20.15 4.06 2.53
CA HIS A 204 19.82 5.33 3.18
C HIS A 204 18.35 5.72 2.99
N ALA A 205 17.56 4.91 2.28
CA ALA A 205 16.11 5.07 2.14
C ALA A 205 15.41 4.83 3.49
N VAL A 206 15.53 5.82 4.37
CA VAL A 206 14.56 6.13 5.39
C VAL A 206 13.55 7.03 4.69
N ALA A 207 12.27 6.64 4.60
CA ALA A 207 11.33 7.44 3.84
C ALA A 207 11.26 8.87 4.40
N PHE A 208 11.48 9.82 3.49
CA PHE A 208 11.02 11.20 3.58
C PHE A 208 9.54 11.25 3.97
N ASP A 209 9.17 12.35 4.63
CA ASP A 209 7.79 12.69 4.98
C ASP A 209 6.85 12.55 3.77
N LEU A 210 5.60 12.17 4.05
CA LEU A 210 4.41 12.30 3.21
C LEU A 210 4.66 13.11 1.93
N VAL A 211 4.96 12.41 0.83
CA VAL A 211 4.93 13.05 -0.49
C VAL A 211 3.48 13.46 -0.69
N ARG A 212 3.24 14.77 -0.55
CA ARG A 212 2.01 15.42 -0.99
C ARG A 212 1.93 15.21 -2.50
N ILE A 213 1.11 14.25 -2.93
CA ILE A 213 0.67 14.11 -4.31
C ILE A 213 -0.65 14.85 -4.44
#